data_AF-R7WPP6-F1
#
_entry.id   AF-R7WPP6-F1
#
_cell.length_a   1.000
_cell.length_b   1.000
_cell.length_c   1.000
_cell.angle_alpha   90.00
_cell.angle_beta   90.00
_cell.angle_gamma   90.00
#
_symmetry.space_group_name_H-M   'P 1'
#
loop_
_entity.id
_entity.type
_entity.pdbx_description
1 polymer ?
#
loop_
_entity_poly.entity_id
_entity_poly.type
_entity_poly.pdbx_seq_one_letter_code
_entity_poly.pdbx_strand_id
1 'polypeptide(L)'
;MTATGPHPAFPHEWPADMHPLGWVFLHPPSDAYGSAGIAFEAAQINTLAKHIFDDLGAKLFLPDPHSYTLTISINLTDDDPRVGEPYEHIIDGADRTAVRVNASELPPGLRVEAGAITGTPTQSGVWLVDITVGPRVHYQRPLNDGPLGTHNRGRWVPWDTPLEEPPAQVDLADATAEQRAMLRARLDELDAAEQEEASR
;
A
#
# COMPACT_ATOMS: atom_id res chain seq x y z
N MET A 1 -19.36 -11.05 -6.88
CA MET A 1 -19.53 -9.80 -6.12
C MET A 1 -18.92 -8.69 -6.97
N THR A 2 -19.73 -7.82 -7.54
CA THR A 2 -19.26 -6.60 -8.22
C THR A 2 -18.87 -5.61 -7.13
N ALA A 3 -17.58 -5.52 -6.83
CA ALA A 3 -17.06 -4.52 -5.89
C ALA A 3 -17.11 -3.15 -6.59
N THR A 4 -18.23 -2.44 -6.40
CA THR A 4 -18.40 -1.08 -6.90
C THR A 4 -17.99 -0.13 -5.78
N GLY A 5 -16.68 0.05 -5.60
CA GLY A 5 -16.10 0.93 -4.59
C GLY A 5 -14.58 0.82 -4.55
N PRO A 6 -13.88 1.87 -4.10
CA PRO A 6 -12.43 1.85 -3.93
C PRO A 6 -12.03 0.73 -2.94
N HIS A 7 -11.18 -0.18 -3.39
CA HIS A 7 -10.65 -1.24 -2.51
C HIS A 7 -9.68 -0.59 -1.52
N PRO A 8 -9.60 -1.03 -0.24
CA PRO A 8 -8.67 -0.44 0.71
C PRO A 8 -7.23 -0.38 0.17
N ALA A 9 -6.72 -1.45 -0.43
CA ALA A 9 -5.38 -1.46 -1.03
C ALA A 9 -5.27 -0.71 -2.39
N PHE A 10 -6.39 -0.32 -2.99
CA PHE A 10 -6.47 0.34 -4.29
C PHE A 10 -7.64 1.35 -4.31
N PRO A 11 -7.40 2.61 -3.90
CA PRO A 11 -8.49 3.55 -3.63
C PRO A 11 -9.05 4.27 -4.86
N HIS A 12 -8.79 3.75 -6.07
CA HIS A 12 -9.36 4.25 -7.32
C HIS A 12 -10.48 3.35 -7.84
N GLU A 13 -11.25 3.87 -8.79
CA GLU A 13 -12.23 3.07 -9.52
C GLU A 13 -11.51 1.91 -10.23
N TRP A 14 -11.92 0.71 -9.86
CA TRP A 14 -11.44 -0.53 -10.46
C TRP A 14 -11.83 -0.53 -11.96
N PRO A 15 -10.91 -0.75 -12.92
CA PRO A 15 -11.27 -0.78 -14.33
C PRO A 15 -12.42 -1.75 -14.56
N ALA A 16 -13.39 -1.37 -15.39
CA ALA A 16 -14.65 -2.10 -15.53
C ALA A 16 -14.47 -3.54 -16.02
N ASP A 17 -13.36 -3.82 -16.73
CA ASP A 17 -12.99 -5.13 -17.25
C ASP A 17 -12.06 -5.92 -16.32
N MET A 18 -11.60 -5.32 -15.22
CA MET A 18 -10.64 -5.93 -14.32
C MET A 18 -11.33 -6.84 -13.29
N HIS A 19 -10.78 -8.02 -13.07
CA HIS A 19 -11.31 -8.99 -12.11
C HIS A 19 -11.26 -8.40 -10.68
N PRO A 20 -12.31 -8.50 -9.84
CA PRO A 20 -12.37 -7.83 -8.54
C PRO A 20 -11.20 -8.14 -7.58
N LEU A 21 -10.57 -9.30 -7.73
CA LEU A 21 -9.41 -9.74 -6.94
C LEU A 21 -8.06 -9.59 -7.67
N GLY A 22 -8.04 -8.90 -8.83
CA GLY A 22 -6.82 -8.70 -9.61
C GLY A 22 -5.75 -7.89 -8.87
N TRP A 23 -6.15 -7.10 -7.87
CA TRP A 23 -5.25 -6.25 -7.09
C TRP A 23 -4.18 -7.05 -6.33
N VAL A 24 -4.45 -8.33 -6.06
CA VAL A 24 -3.55 -9.25 -5.35
C VAL A 24 -2.27 -9.51 -6.15
N PHE A 25 -2.35 -9.40 -7.47
CA PHE A 25 -1.24 -9.59 -8.39
C PHE A 25 -0.55 -8.29 -8.78
N LEU A 26 -1.02 -7.15 -8.25
CA LEU A 26 -0.27 -5.92 -8.33
C LEU A 26 0.91 -6.07 -7.35
N HIS A 27 2.11 -6.22 -7.88
CA HIS A 27 3.35 -6.34 -7.12
C HIS A 27 4.13 -5.01 -7.17
N PRO A 28 5.07 -4.76 -6.25
CA PRO A 28 5.94 -3.61 -6.35
C PRO A 28 6.85 -3.72 -7.58
N PRO A 29 6.96 -2.65 -8.38
CA PRO A 29 7.72 -2.70 -9.63
C PRO A 29 9.22 -2.88 -9.46
N SER A 30 9.73 -2.68 -8.23
CA SER A 30 11.08 -3.03 -7.81
C SER A 30 11.12 -3.34 -6.32
N ASP A 31 11.99 -4.27 -5.92
CA ASP A 31 12.44 -4.38 -4.53
C ASP A 31 13.46 -3.27 -4.22
N ALA A 32 13.93 -3.21 -2.97
CA ALA A 32 15.00 -2.28 -2.55
C ALA A 32 16.33 -2.49 -3.30
N TYR A 33 16.43 -3.53 -4.15
CA TYR A 33 17.61 -3.92 -4.90
C TYR A 33 17.47 -3.66 -6.40
N GLY A 34 16.36 -3.04 -6.85
CA GLY A 34 16.15 -2.70 -8.26
C GLY A 34 15.82 -3.92 -9.14
N SER A 35 15.50 -5.07 -8.55
CA SER A 35 15.03 -6.23 -9.30
C SER A 35 13.73 -5.85 -10.01
N ALA A 36 13.65 -6.07 -11.33
CA ALA A 36 12.41 -5.81 -12.06
C ALA A 36 11.30 -6.68 -11.46
N GLY A 37 10.34 -6.05 -10.79
CA GLY A 37 9.15 -6.76 -10.35
C GLY A 37 8.45 -7.40 -11.56
N ILE A 38 7.78 -8.53 -11.33
CA ILE A 38 6.98 -9.26 -12.33
C ILE A 38 5.81 -8.39 -12.83
N ALA A 39 6.04 -7.57 -13.85
CA ALA A 39 5.00 -6.74 -14.44
C ALA A 39 3.99 -7.60 -15.21
N PHE A 40 2.81 -7.82 -14.63
CA PHE A 40 1.68 -8.39 -15.36
C PHE A 40 0.90 -7.29 -16.08
N GLU A 41 0.57 -7.53 -17.35
CA GLU A 41 -0.42 -6.73 -18.08
C GLU A 41 -1.83 -7.00 -17.53
N ALA A 42 -2.75 -6.05 -17.70
CA ALA A 42 -4.12 -6.19 -17.20
C ALA A 42 -4.82 -7.49 -17.66
N ALA A 43 -4.58 -7.90 -18.91
CA ALA A 43 -5.10 -9.15 -19.45
C ALA A 43 -4.55 -10.40 -18.73
N GLN A 44 -3.27 -10.36 -18.35
CA GLN A 44 -2.62 -11.45 -17.60
C GLN A 44 -3.15 -11.51 -16.17
N ILE A 45 -3.29 -10.36 -15.51
CA ILE A 45 -3.91 -10.25 -14.17
C ILE A 45 -5.32 -10.83 -14.19
N ASN A 46 -6.13 -10.46 -15.18
CA ASN A 46 -7.51 -10.94 -15.32
C ASN A 46 -7.59 -12.45 -15.54
N THR A 47 -6.70 -13.00 -16.39
CA THR A 47 -6.65 -14.43 -16.66
C THR A 47 -6.25 -15.21 -15.42
N LEU A 48 -5.23 -14.75 -14.72
CA LEU A 48 -4.74 -15.38 -13.48
C LEU A 48 -5.79 -15.32 -12.37
N ALA A 49 -6.44 -14.18 -12.21
CA ALA A 49 -7.46 -13.98 -11.19
C ALA A 49 -8.69 -14.86 -11.42
N LYS A 50 -9.18 -14.95 -12.66
CA LYS A 50 -10.25 -15.89 -13.03
C LYS A 50 -9.85 -17.33 -12.71
N HIS A 51 -8.64 -17.72 -13.11
CA HIS A 51 -8.18 -19.08 -12.85
C HIS A 51 -8.13 -19.40 -11.35
N ILE A 52 -7.51 -18.54 -10.54
CA ILE A 52 -7.30 -18.80 -9.12
C ILE A 52 -8.60 -18.68 -8.31
N PHE A 53 -9.38 -17.63 -8.54
CA PHE A 53 -10.51 -17.30 -7.67
C PHE A 53 -11.84 -17.84 -8.19
N ASP A 54 -12.04 -17.92 -9.51
CA ASP A 54 -13.29 -18.43 -10.10
C ASP A 54 -13.17 -19.93 -10.41
N ASP A 55 -12.14 -20.35 -11.18
CA ASP A 55 -12.02 -21.75 -11.62
C ASP A 55 -11.57 -22.69 -10.49
N LEU A 56 -10.54 -22.30 -9.75
CA LEU A 56 -10.04 -23.07 -8.60
C LEU A 56 -10.80 -22.78 -7.30
N GLY A 57 -11.55 -21.68 -7.25
CA GLY A 57 -12.37 -21.32 -6.09
C GLY A 57 -11.58 -20.86 -4.86
N ALA A 58 -10.33 -20.39 -5.03
CA ALA A 58 -9.57 -19.84 -3.92
C ALA A 58 -10.28 -18.62 -3.33
N LYS A 59 -10.27 -18.50 -1.99
CA LYS A 59 -10.88 -17.38 -1.29
C LYS A 59 -9.83 -16.65 -0.48
N LEU A 60 -9.69 -15.36 -0.75
CA LEU A 60 -8.96 -14.46 0.13
C LEU A 60 -9.90 -14.00 1.22
N PHE A 61 -9.50 -14.24 2.45
CA PHE A 61 -10.19 -13.69 3.59
C PHE A 61 -9.32 -12.58 4.15
N LEU A 62 -9.65 -11.35 3.78
CA LEU A 62 -9.04 -10.17 4.37
C LEU A 62 -10.08 -9.55 5.30
N PRO A 63 -9.81 -9.45 6.61
CA PRO A 63 -10.69 -8.67 7.47
C PRO A 63 -10.67 -7.21 7.01
N ASP A 64 -11.78 -6.51 7.22
CA ASP A 64 -11.84 -5.07 6.98
C ASP A 64 -10.74 -4.39 7.79
N PRO A 65 -9.95 -3.49 7.18
CA PRO A 65 -8.91 -2.79 7.91
C PRO A 65 -9.52 -1.99 9.05
N HIS A 66 -9.02 -2.21 10.26
CA HIS A 66 -9.50 -1.52 11.44
C HIS A 66 -8.37 -1.29 12.45
N SER A 67 -8.54 -0.24 13.23
CA SER A 67 -7.61 0.13 14.30
C SER A 67 -8.35 0.11 15.62
N TYR A 68 -7.65 -0.32 16.68
CA TYR A 68 -8.16 -0.29 18.04
C TYR A 68 -7.02 -0.11 19.03
N THR A 69 -7.33 0.46 20.20
CA THR A 69 -6.38 0.60 21.30
C THR A 69 -6.52 -0.60 22.24
N LEU A 70 -5.44 -1.34 22.41
CA LEU A 70 -5.32 -2.41 23.38
C LEU A 70 -4.69 -1.85 24.66
N THR A 71 -5.37 -2.01 25.79
CA THR A 71 -4.82 -1.70 27.11
C THR A 71 -4.12 -2.94 27.65
N ILE A 72 -2.80 -2.83 27.90
CA ILE A 72 -2.02 -3.88 28.55
C ILE A 72 -1.63 -3.38 29.95
N SER A 73 -2.15 -4.06 30.97
CA SER A 73 -1.78 -3.84 32.38
C SER A 73 -0.87 -4.97 32.84
N ILE A 74 0.29 -4.66 33.41
CA ILE A 74 1.22 -5.66 33.95
C ILE A 74 1.39 -5.43 35.45
N ASN A 75 1.06 -6.45 36.24
CA ASN A 75 1.32 -6.53 37.67
C ASN A 75 0.70 -5.37 38.49
N LEU A 76 -0.53 -4.95 38.16
CA LEU A 76 -1.30 -3.95 38.92
C LEU A 76 -2.48 -4.57 39.69
N THR A 77 -3.04 -5.65 39.18
CA THR A 77 -4.09 -6.46 39.82
C THR A 77 -3.66 -7.92 39.91
N ASP A 78 -4.35 -8.71 40.73
CA ASP A 78 -4.06 -10.15 40.86
C ASP A 78 -4.33 -10.94 39.57
N ASP A 79 -5.18 -10.40 38.68
CA ASP A 79 -5.53 -11.00 37.39
C ASP A 79 -4.61 -10.53 36.24
N ASP A 80 -3.72 -9.57 36.49
CA ASP A 80 -2.80 -9.06 35.47
C ASP A 80 -1.63 -10.04 35.23
N PRO A 81 -1.10 -10.10 34.00
CA PRO A 81 0.17 -10.74 33.72
C PRO A 81 1.29 -10.20 34.61
N ARG A 82 2.20 -11.07 35.04
CA ARG A 82 3.32 -10.70 35.91
C ARG A 82 4.60 -10.45 35.14
N VAL A 83 5.41 -9.55 35.68
CA VAL A 83 6.78 -9.33 35.23
C VAL A 83 7.57 -10.63 35.33
N GLY A 84 8.28 -11.01 34.27
CA GLY A 84 9.06 -12.25 34.22
C GLY A 84 8.29 -13.50 33.79
N GLU A 85 6.96 -13.42 33.61
CA GLU A 85 6.15 -14.53 33.11
C GLU A 85 5.90 -14.41 31.60
N PRO A 86 5.76 -15.53 30.86
CA PRO A 86 5.41 -15.48 29.45
C PRO A 86 4.02 -14.86 29.28
N TYR A 87 3.95 -13.87 28.40
CA TYR A 87 2.71 -13.21 27.99
C TYR A 87 2.43 -13.55 26.53
N GLU A 88 1.16 -13.84 26.24
CA GLU A 88 0.65 -14.05 24.89
C GLU A 88 -0.73 -13.40 24.78
N HIS A 89 -0.88 -12.56 23.75
CA HIS A 89 -2.17 -11.99 23.37
C HIS A 89 -2.34 -12.09 21.86
N ILE A 90 -3.34 -12.87 21.44
CA ILE A 90 -3.68 -13.06 20.03
C ILE A 90 -4.41 -11.81 19.54
N ILE A 91 -3.97 -11.27 18.39
CA ILE A 91 -4.61 -10.14 17.74
C ILE A 91 -5.67 -10.68 16.79
N ASP A 92 -6.93 -10.28 16.99
CA ASP A 92 -8.04 -10.73 16.17
C ASP A 92 -7.83 -10.36 14.68
N GLY A 93 -7.92 -11.37 13.80
CA GLY A 93 -7.75 -11.20 12.35
C GLY A 93 -6.28 -11.16 11.87
N ALA A 94 -5.31 -11.26 12.77
CA ALA A 94 -3.89 -11.26 12.43
C ALA A 94 -3.41 -12.52 11.70
N ASP A 95 -4.16 -13.63 11.81
CA ASP A 95 -3.94 -14.87 11.08
C ASP A 95 -4.22 -14.75 9.57
N ARG A 96 -4.89 -13.66 9.18
CA ARG A 96 -5.44 -13.45 7.84
C ARG A 96 -4.92 -12.21 7.13
N THR A 97 -4.24 -11.32 7.85
CA THR A 97 -3.71 -10.08 7.28
C THR A 97 -2.51 -9.56 8.07
N ALA A 98 -1.91 -8.48 7.58
CA ALA A 98 -0.81 -7.85 8.27
C ALA A 98 -1.27 -7.09 9.52
N VAL A 99 -0.40 -7.03 10.52
CA VAL A 99 -0.60 -6.26 11.75
C VAL A 99 0.53 -5.26 11.92
N ARG A 100 0.20 -4.08 12.44
CA ARG A 100 1.16 -3.04 12.82
C ARG A 100 0.77 -2.39 14.15
N VAL A 101 1.79 -1.97 14.90
CA VAL A 101 1.64 -1.13 16.09
C VAL A 101 1.97 0.30 15.69
N ASN A 102 1.04 1.22 15.93
CA ASN A 102 1.17 2.61 15.50
C ASN A 102 1.79 3.44 16.63
N ALA A 103 3.10 3.70 16.55
CA ALA A 103 3.83 4.68 17.38
C ALA A 103 3.77 4.54 18.92
N SER A 104 2.96 3.62 19.48
CA SER A 104 2.90 3.33 20.91
C SER A 104 4.02 2.38 21.34
N GLU A 105 4.60 2.60 22.51
CA GLU A 105 5.59 1.68 23.09
C GLU A 105 4.88 0.44 23.65
N LEU A 106 5.23 -0.73 23.11
CA LEU A 106 4.88 -2.00 23.75
C LEU A 106 5.56 -2.08 25.13
N PRO A 107 4.95 -2.78 26.10
CA PRO A 107 5.62 -3.08 27.37
C PRO A 107 7.01 -3.67 27.13
N PRO A 108 8.07 -3.20 27.82
CA PRO A 108 9.42 -3.70 27.63
C PRO A 108 9.48 -5.22 27.76
N GLY A 109 10.09 -5.89 26.76
CA GLY A 109 10.18 -7.34 26.69
C GLY A 109 9.04 -8.03 25.91
N LEU A 110 8.04 -7.28 25.45
CA LEU A 110 7.02 -7.74 24.51
C LEU A 110 7.32 -7.28 23.07
N ARG A 111 6.90 -8.09 22.11
CA ARG A 111 6.99 -7.80 20.66
C ARG A 111 5.78 -8.37 19.93
N VAL A 112 5.50 -7.86 18.73
CA VAL A 112 4.53 -8.51 17.83
C VAL A 112 5.26 -9.56 16.99
N GLU A 113 4.82 -10.81 17.08
CA GLU A 113 5.35 -11.93 16.31
C GLU A 113 4.19 -12.83 15.85
N ALA A 114 4.19 -13.20 14.56
CA ALA A 114 3.18 -14.09 13.98
C ALA A 114 1.71 -13.72 14.26
N GLY A 115 1.42 -12.42 14.41
CA GLY A 115 0.06 -11.94 14.68
C GLY A 115 -0.38 -11.98 16.15
N ALA A 116 0.56 -12.18 17.08
CA ALA A 116 0.32 -12.06 18.51
C ALA A 116 1.33 -11.13 19.17
N ILE A 117 0.94 -10.51 20.29
CA ILE A 117 1.89 -9.83 21.19
C ILE A 117 2.42 -10.90 22.14
N THR A 118 3.72 -11.17 22.02
CA THR A 118 4.38 -12.23 22.79
C THR A 118 5.66 -11.73 23.43
N GLY A 119 6.06 -12.39 24.51
CA GLY A 119 7.33 -12.14 25.17
C GLY A 119 7.24 -12.26 26.68
N THR A 120 8.19 -11.64 27.36
CA THR A 120 8.25 -11.63 28.82
C THR A 120 8.36 -10.17 29.27
N PRO A 121 7.31 -9.59 29.87
CA PRO A 121 7.35 -8.21 30.28
C PRO A 121 8.37 -8.04 31.40
N THR A 122 9.22 -7.02 31.31
CA THR A 122 10.28 -6.74 32.29
C THR A 122 9.94 -5.61 33.24
N GLN A 123 8.81 -4.93 33.03
CA GLN A 123 8.38 -3.78 33.82
C GLN A 123 6.88 -3.87 34.10
N SER A 124 6.45 -3.38 35.26
CA SER A 124 5.04 -3.21 35.62
C SER A 124 4.52 -1.84 35.21
N GLY A 125 3.22 -1.75 34.90
CA GLY A 125 2.62 -0.51 34.41
C GLY A 125 1.39 -0.73 33.53
N VAL A 126 0.90 0.37 32.94
CA VAL A 126 -0.16 0.36 31.93
C VAL A 126 0.42 0.90 30.63
N TRP A 127 0.18 0.18 29.54
CA TRP A 127 0.50 0.62 28.18
C TRP A 127 -0.77 0.64 27.33
N LEU A 128 -0.94 1.73 26.58
CA LEU A 128 -1.97 1.85 25.56
C LEU A 128 -1.29 1.58 24.23
N VAL A 129 -1.66 0.48 23.57
CA VAL A 129 -1.03 0.03 22.34
C VAL A 129 -2.03 0.19 21.21
N ASP A 130 -1.75 1.08 20.27
CA ASP A 130 -2.60 1.27 19.09
C ASP A 130 -2.24 0.22 18.04
N ILE A 131 -3.16 -0.72 17.82
CA ILE A 131 -3.00 -1.82 16.87
C ILE A 131 -3.82 -1.51 15.63
N THR A 132 -3.23 -1.76 14.46
CA THR A 132 -3.99 -1.81 13.20
C THR A 132 -3.85 -3.14 12.52
N VAL A 133 -5.00 -3.74 12.24
CA VAL A 133 -5.16 -4.99 11.50
C VAL A 133 -5.58 -4.62 10.09
N GLY A 134 -4.77 -4.98 9.09
CA GLY A 134 -5.02 -4.63 7.70
C GLY A 134 -3.73 -4.47 6.89
N PRO A 135 -3.86 -4.21 5.57
CA PRO A 135 -2.71 -4.05 4.70
C PRO A 135 -1.79 -2.94 5.21
N ARG A 136 -0.47 -3.15 5.01
CA ARG A 136 0.57 -2.18 5.39
C ARG A 136 0.85 -1.14 4.32
N VAL A 137 0.32 -1.35 3.12
CA VAL A 137 0.57 -0.53 1.94
C VAL A 137 -0.72 -0.34 1.14
N HIS A 138 -0.79 0.75 0.40
CA HIS A 138 -1.73 0.91 -0.70
C HIS A 138 -0.96 1.28 -1.98
N TYR A 139 -1.62 1.12 -3.13
CA TYR A 139 -1.00 1.40 -4.41
C TYR A 139 -1.13 2.88 -4.81
N GLN A 140 0.01 3.54 -5.02
CA GLN A 140 0.11 4.86 -5.64
C GLN A 140 0.25 4.71 -7.15
N ARG A 141 -0.73 5.22 -7.89
CA ARG A 141 -0.66 5.23 -9.35
C ARG A 141 0.49 6.13 -9.83
N PRO A 142 1.03 5.87 -11.03
CA PRO A 142 1.91 6.86 -11.66
C PRO A 142 1.19 8.19 -11.82
N LEU A 143 1.91 9.28 -11.54
CA LEU A 143 1.40 10.64 -11.72
C LEU A 143 1.30 11.05 -13.20
N ASN A 144 1.90 10.26 -14.09
CA ASN A 144 1.77 10.43 -15.52
C ASN A 144 0.50 9.67 -15.95
N ASP A 145 -0.45 10.36 -16.60
CA ASP A 145 -1.75 9.81 -17.04
C ASP A 145 -1.66 8.73 -18.17
N GLY A 146 -0.50 8.10 -18.33
CA GLY A 146 -0.32 6.97 -19.23
C GLY A 146 -0.94 5.68 -18.68
N PRO A 147 -1.19 4.68 -19.55
CA PRO A 147 -1.59 3.36 -19.10
C PRO A 147 -0.54 2.73 -18.19
N LEU A 148 -0.97 1.83 -17.30
CA LEU A 148 -0.04 1.01 -16.52
C LEU A 148 0.79 0.16 -17.47
N GLY A 149 2.11 0.21 -17.33
CA GLY A 149 3.02 -0.51 -18.21
C GLY A 149 4.45 -0.49 -17.71
N THR A 150 5.36 -1.12 -18.44
CA THR A 150 6.77 -1.30 -18.07
C THR A 150 7.49 0.00 -17.68
N HIS A 151 7.08 1.14 -18.22
CA HIS A 151 7.67 2.46 -17.94
C HIS A 151 6.77 3.36 -17.07
N ASN A 152 5.58 2.88 -16.68
CA ASN A 152 4.58 3.63 -15.93
C ASN A 152 3.93 2.74 -14.87
N ARG A 153 4.73 2.29 -13.90
CA ARG A 153 4.38 1.17 -13.01
C ARG A 153 3.75 1.56 -11.66
N GLY A 154 3.71 2.85 -11.32
CA GLY A 154 3.29 3.33 -10.01
C GLY A 154 4.25 2.89 -8.91
N ARG A 155 3.83 2.95 -7.65
CA ARG A 155 4.62 2.46 -6.51
C ARG A 155 3.69 2.04 -5.38
N TRP A 156 4.14 1.11 -4.53
CA TRP A 156 3.45 0.87 -3.25
C TRP A 156 3.96 1.88 -2.24
N VAL A 157 3.05 2.51 -1.52
CA VAL A 157 3.41 3.40 -0.41
C VAL A 157 2.82 2.88 0.89
N PRO A 158 3.46 3.17 2.04
CA PRO A 158 2.91 2.85 3.35
C PRO A 158 1.47 3.35 3.49
N TRP A 159 0.63 2.58 4.17
CA TRP A 159 -0.79 2.89 4.30
C TRP A 159 -1.09 4.28 4.88
N ASP A 160 -0.23 4.74 5.79
CA ASP A 160 -0.28 6.04 6.45
C ASP A 160 0.18 7.20 5.57
N THR A 161 0.79 6.93 4.41
CA THR A 161 1.17 7.96 3.45
C THR A 161 -0.04 8.36 2.63
N PRO A 162 -0.47 9.64 2.62
CA PRO A 162 -1.54 10.08 1.72
C PRO A 162 -1.16 9.85 0.26
N LEU A 163 -2.14 9.46 -0.56
CA LEU A 163 -1.92 9.34 -2.00
C LEU A 163 -1.74 10.71 -2.65
N GLU A 164 -0.76 10.78 -3.54
CA GLU A 164 -0.52 11.92 -4.42
C GLU A 164 -1.52 11.87 -5.59
N GLU A 165 -2.16 13.01 -5.82
CA GLU A 165 -2.93 13.24 -7.04
C GLU A 165 -2.01 13.76 -8.15
N PRO A 166 -2.29 13.43 -9.42
CA PRO A 166 -1.58 14.05 -10.53
C PRO A 166 -1.74 15.56 -10.45
N PRO A 167 -0.71 16.33 -10.85
CA PRO A 167 -0.91 17.75 -11.06
C PRO A 167 -2.06 17.95 -12.04
N ALA A 168 -2.94 18.90 -11.74
CA ALA A 168 -4.00 19.28 -12.67
C ALA A 168 -3.36 19.58 -14.03
N GLN A 169 -3.82 18.90 -15.07
CA GLN A 169 -3.37 19.20 -16.42
C GLN A 169 -3.77 20.64 -16.73
N VAL A 170 -2.77 21.47 -17.02
CA VAL A 170 -3.01 22.83 -17.50
C VAL A 170 -3.43 22.71 -18.95
N ASP A 171 -4.69 23.00 -19.24
CA ASP A 171 -5.13 23.18 -20.62
C ASP A 171 -4.31 24.32 -21.24
N LEU A 172 -3.77 24.14 -22.44
CA LEU A 172 -3.05 25.20 -23.16
C LEU A 172 -3.92 26.45 -23.34
N ALA A 173 -5.24 26.28 -23.42
CA ALA A 173 -6.20 27.38 -23.48
C ALA A 173 -6.20 28.25 -22.21
N ASP A 174 -5.97 27.61 -21.06
CA ASP A 174 -6.00 28.25 -19.73
C ASP A 174 -4.59 28.57 -19.18
N ALA A 175 -3.55 28.19 -19.92
CA ALA A 175 -2.16 28.41 -19.53
C ALA A 175 -1.83 29.91 -19.41
N THR A 176 -1.14 30.27 -18.32
CA THR A 176 -0.67 31.63 -18.10
C THR A 176 0.32 32.05 -19.20
N ALA A 177 0.54 33.36 -19.35
CA ALA A 177 1.52 33.86 -20.33
C ALA A 177 2.93 33.31 -20.05
N GLU A 178 3.28 33.13 -18.79
CA GLU A 178 4.56 32.59 -18.34
C GLU A 178 4.69 31.10 -18.69
N GLN A 179 3.67 30.29 -18.40
CA GLN A 179 3.65 28.87 -18.78
C GLN A 179 3.75 28.67 -20.30
N ARG A 180 3.06 29.51 -21.08
CA ARG A 180 3.16 29.49 -22.56
C ARG A 180 4.53 29.92 -23.07
N ALA A 181 5.18 30.87 -22.42
CA ALA A 181 6.54 31.29 -22.75
C ALA A 181 7.55 30.17 -22.48
N MET A 182 7.43 29.50 -21.32
CA MET A 182 8.26 28.34 -20.98
C MET A 182 8.06 27.18 -21.96
N LEU A 183 6.81 26.91 -22.36
CA LEU A 183 6.52 25.82 -23.30
C LEU A 183 7.10 26.08 -24.69
N ARG A 184 7.00 27.32 -25.19
CA ARG A 184 7.61 27.70 -26.48
C ARG A 184 9.13 27.58 -26.43
N ALA A 185 9.77 28.10 -25.39
CA ALA A 185 11.21 27.97 -25.22
C ALA A 185 11.66 26.51 -25.22
N ARG A 186 10.88 25.64 -24.55
CA ARG A 186 11.16 24.20 -24.55
C ARG A 186 10.96 23.54 -25.92
N LEU A 187 9.97 23.99 -26.69
CA LEU A 187 9.74 23.50 -28.05
C LEU A 187 10.89 23.89 -28.97
N ASP A 188 11.34 25.15 -28.90
CA ASP A 188 12.46 25.66 -29.69
C ASP A 188 13.77 24.91 -29.38
N GLU A 189 14.02 24.56 -28.11
CA GLU A 189 15.16 23.72 -27.70
C GLU A 189 15.10 22.31 -28.30
N LEU A 190 13.92 21.71 -28.35
CA LEU A 190 13.73 20.37 -28.92
C LEU A 190 13.92 20.39 -30.44
N ASP A 191 13.36 21.38 -31.13
CA ASP A 191 13.51 21.55 -32.58
C ASP A 191 14.99 21.78 -32.94
N ALA A 192 15.72 22.55 -32.14
CA ALA A 192 17.15 22.76 -32.33
C ALA A 192 17.96 21.47 -32.15
N ALA A 193 17.63 20.66 -31.13
CA ALA A 193 18.27 19.38 -30.89
C ALA A 193 18.00 18.36 -32.01
N GLU A 194 16.77 18.30 -32.54
CA GLU A 194 16.42 17.43 -33.68
C GLU A 194 17.17 17.84 -34.96
N GLN A 195 17.33 19.14 -35.21
CA GLN A 195 18.10 19.60 -36.38
C GLN A 195 19.59 19.30 -36.27
N GLU A 196 20.16 19.39 -35.07
CA GLU A 196 21.55 19.04 -34.83
C GLU A 196 21.80 17.54 -35.03
N GLU A 197 20.88 16.69 -34.55
CA GLU A 197 20.90 15.24 -34.75
C GLU A 197 20.69 14.83 -36.23
N ALA A 198 19.85 15.55 -36.98
CA ALA A 198 19.63 15.32 -38.41
C ALA A 198 20.79 15.77 -39.32
N SER A 199 21.70 16.61 -38.82
CA SER A 199 22.88 17.07 -39.57
C SER A 199 24.14 16.20 -39.40
N ARG A 200 24.05 15.16 -38.56
CA ARG A 200 25.13 14.24 -38.21
C ARG A 200 25.08 12.94 -39.01
#